data_AF-A0A9D8H2S0-F1
#
_entry.id   AF-A0A9D8H2S0-F1
#
_cell.length_a   1.000
_cell.length_b   1.000
_cell.length_c   1.000
_cell.angle_alpha   90.00
_cell.angle_beta   90.00
_cell.angle_gamma   90.00
#
_symmetry.space_group_name_H-M   'P 1'
#
loop_
_entity.id
_entity.type
_entity.pdbx_description
1 polymer ?
#
loop_
_entity_poly.entity_id
_entity_poly.type
_entity_poly.pdbx_seq_one_letter_code
_entity_poly.pdbx_strand_id
1 'polypeptide(L)'
;MRSRGAARVAVSMRAARVAVSMRAARVAVSMRAALALPSVVASDPDLLLRSLEIYETDRVSFADGYLAALAEATGVGRVLSFDRGIDAIAGVERVEP
;
A
#
# COMPACT_ATOMS: atom_id res chain seq x y z
N MET A 1 23.73 -25.17 12.45
CA MET A 1 22.26 -25.12 12.54
C MET A 1 21.81 -23.73 12.99
N ARG A 2 21.52 -22.83 12.03
CA ARG A 2 20.62 -21.66 12.15
C ARG A 2 20.21 -21.30 10.72
N SER A 3 19.07 -21.82 10.28
CA SER A 3 18.46 -21.44 8.99
C SER A 3 17.97 -20.00 9.10
N ARG A 4 18.67 -19.07 8.46
CA ARG A 4 18.14 -17.73 8.21
C ARG A 4 17.01 -17.88 7.20
N GLY A 5 15.77 -17.92 7.68
CA GLY A 5 14.60 -17.76 6.82
C GLY A 5 14.74 -16.43 6.08
N ALA A 6 14.72 -16.46 4.75
CA ALA A 6 14.84 -15.27 3.93
C ALA A 6 13.71 -14.31 4.30
N ALA A 7 14.04 -13.22 5.01
CA ALA A 7 13.11 -12.14 5.29
C ALA A 7 12.71 -11.51 3.95
N ARG A 8 11.49 -11.78 3.50
CA ARG A 8 10.92 -11.17 2.30
C ARG A 8 10.56 -9.74 2.66
N VAL A 9 11.42 -8.79 2.34
CA VAL A 9 11.18 -7.37 2.59
C VAL A 9 10.73 -6.73 1.28
N ALA A 10 9.57 -6.06 1.29
CA ALA A 10 9.13 -5.24 0.17
C ALA A 10 9.95 -3.93 0.15
N VAL A 11 10.55 -3.61 -1.00
CA VAL A 11 11.39 -2.41 -1.20
C VAL A 11 10.62 -1.40 -2.05
N SER A 12 10.54 -0.15 -1.59
CA SER A 12 9.85 0.94 -2.28
C SER A 12 10.80 1.89 -3.00
N MET A 13 10.57 2.14 -4.29
CA MET A 13 11.19 3.24 -5.06
C MET A 13 10.14 4.31 -5.37
N ARG A 14 10.51 5.58 -5.16
CA ARG A 14 9.61 6.74 -5.20
C ARG A 14 8.96 6.92 -6.60
N ALA A 15 7.64 6.93 -6.67
CA ALA A 15 6.89 7.32 -7.87
C ALA A 15 6.62 8.83 -7.89
N ALA A 16 6.72 9.45 -9.07
CA ALA A 16 6.47 10.87 -9.29
C ALA A 16 5.03 11.25 -8.91
N ARG A 17 4.88 12.39 -8.21
CA ARG A 17 3.60 12.87 -7.70
C ARG A 17 2.76 13.46 -8.85
N VAL A 18 1.72 12.76 -9.30
CA VAL A 18 0.67 13.37 -10.12
C VAL A 18 -0.34 14.01 -9.18
N ALA A 19 -0.45 15.34 -9.21
CA ALA A 19 -1.39 16.08 -8.37
C ALA A 19 -2.79 16.01 -8.98
N VAL A 20 -3.62 15.09 -8.48
CA VAL A 20 -5.06 15.07 -8.77
C VAL A 20 -5.77 15.95 -7.73
N SER A 21 -6.53 16.96 -8.17
CA SER A 21 -7.27 17.91 -7.31
C SER A 21 -8.56 17.29 -6.73
N MET A 22 -8.48 16.05 -6.23
CA MET A 22 -9.62 15.33 -5.65
C MET A 22 -9.33 15.02 -4.19
N ARG A 23 -10.37 15.15 -3.34
CA ARG A 23 -10.30 14.67 -1.95
C ARG A 23 -10.05 13.16 -1.93
N ALA A 24 -9.30 12.68 -0.94
CA ALA A 24 -8.92 11.27 -0.82
C ALA A 24 -10.12 10.32 -0.88
N ALA A 25 -11.20 10.63 -0.14
CA ALA A 25 -12.45 9.86 -0.21
C ALA A 25 -13.03 9.78 -1.63
N ARG A 26 -12.94 10.87 -2.41
CA ARG A 26 -13.43 10.87 -3.80
C ARG A 26 -12.55 10.02 -4.71
N VAL A 27 -11.23 10.08 -4.51
CA VAL A 27 -10.28 9.19 -5.22
C VAL A 27 -10.60 7.73 -4.90
N ALA A 28 -10.79 7.38 -3.62
CA ALA A 28 -11.07 6.02 -3.20
C ALA A 28 -12.38 5.48 -3.81
N VAL A 29 -13.47 6.27 -3.75
CA VAL A 29 -14.75 5.90 -4.39
C VAL A 29 -14.59 5.72 -5.90
N SER A 30 -13.91 6.65 -6.59
CA SER A 30 -13.70 6.55 -8.04
C SER A 30 -12.84 5.34 -8.43
N MET A 31 -11.81 5.03 -7.65
CA MET A 31 -10.96 3.86 -7.90
C MET A 31 -11.70 2.55 -7.62
N ARG A 32 -12.50 2.46 -6.55
CA ARG A 32 -13.36 1.29 -6.30
C ARG A 32 -14.36 1.08 -7.44
N ALA A 33 -14.97 2.15 -7.94
CA ALA A 33 -15.87 2.08 -9.09
C ALA A 33 -15.15 1.62 -10.36
N ALA A 34 -13.93 2.13 -10.61
CA ALA A 34 -13.11 1.70 -11.75
C ALA A 34 -12.75 0.21 -11.67
N LEU A 35 -12.36 -0.28 -10.49
CA LEU A 35 -12.04 -1.70 -10.26
C LEU A 35 -13.26 -2.62 -10.41
N ALA A 36 -14.48 -2.10 -10.27
CA ALA A 36 -15.72 -2.85 -10.47
C ALA A 36 -16.15 -2.96 -11.95
N LEU A 37 -15.48 -2.25 -12.87
CA LEU A 37 -15.83 -2.30 -14.29
C LEU A 37 -15.34 -3.61 -14.92
N PRO A 38 -16.19 -4.35 -15.68
CA PRO A 38 -15.78 -5.61 -16.31
C PRO A 38 -14.63 -5.48 -17.32
N SER A 39 -14.40 -4.28 -17.87
CA SER A 39 -13.31 -4.00 -18.79
C SER A 39 -11.97 -3.71 -18.11
N VAL A 40 -11.96 -3.54 -16.79
CA VAL A 40 -10.74 -3.29 -16.01
C VAL A 40 -10.28 -4.61 -15.41
N VAL A 41 -9.12 -5.08 -15.86
CA VAL A 41 -8.48 -6.30 -15.34
C VAL A 41 -7.36 -5.88 -14.40
N ALA A 42 -7.53 -6.17 -13.12
CA ALA A 42 -6.50 -5.98 -12.09
C ALA A 42 -5.85 -7.32 -11.74
N SER A 43 -4.52 -7.32 -11.54
CA SER A 43 -3.78 -8.54 -11.21
C SER A 43 -4.14 -9.11 -9.84
N ASP A 44 -4.41 -8.23 -8.87
CA ASP A 44 -4.88 -8.58 -7.53
C ASP A 44 -5.88 -7.50 -7.04
N PRO A 45 -7.18 -7.67 -7.34
CA PRO A 45 -8.20 -6.71 -6.94
C PRO A 45 -8.31 -6.55 -5.42
N ASP A 46 -8.14 -7.62 -4.65
CA ASP A 46 -8.29 -7.59 -3.19
C ASP A 46 -7.17 -6.77 -2.53
N LEU A 47 -5.92 -6.94 -3.00
CA LEU A 47 -4.80 -6.13 -2.55
C LEU A 47 -5.03 -4.65 -2.86
N LEU A 48 -5.55 -4.31 -4.05
CA LEU A 48 -5.84 -2.93 -4.43
C LEU A 48 -6.97 -2.32 -3.59
N LEU A 49 -8.03 -3.08 -3.30
CA LEU A 49 -9.11 -2.64 -2.43
C LEU A 49 -8.62 -2.40 -1.00
N ARG A 50 -7.78 -3.30 -0.46
CA ARG A 50 -7.15 -3.10 0.85
C ARG A 50 -6.24 -1.88 0.87
N SER A 51 -5.48 -1.65 -0.20
CA SER A 51 -4.63 -0.47 -0.36
C SER A 51 -5.45 0.83 -0.33
N LEU A 52 -6.63 0.84 -0.97
CA LEU A 52 -7.55 1.97 -0.98
C LEU A 52 -8.19 2.23 0.40
N GLU A 53 -8.44 1.18 1.16
CA GLU A 53 -8.91 1.29 2.54
C GLU A 53 -7.87 2.01 3.42
N ILE A 54 -6.61 1.53 3.43
CA ILE A 54 -5.51 2.14 4.22
C ILE A 54 -5.26 3.59 3.78
N TYR A 55 -5.26 3.84 2.48
CA TYR A 55 -5.16 5.19 1.91
C TYR A 55 -6.21 6.16 2.48
N GLU A 56 -7.45 5.68 2.64
CA GLU A 56 -8.58 6.49 3.12
C GLU A 56 -8.58 6.65 4.65
N THR A 57 -8.36 5.57 5.39
CA THR A 57 -8.42 5.57 6.86
C THR A 57 -7.22 6.26 7.49
N ASP A 58 -6.03 5.96 6.98
CA ASP A 58 -4.77 6.37 7.62
C ASP A 58 -4.23 7.66 7.01
N ARG A 59 -4.88 8.16 5.94
CA ARG A 59 -4.56 9.40 5.23
C ARG A 59 -3.11 9.45 4.73
N VAL A 60 -2.63 8.31 4.25
CA VAL A 60 -1.30 8.12 3.67
C VAL A 60 -1.32 8.24 2.14
N SER A 61 -0.18 8.13 1.48
CA SER A 61 -0.16 8.00 0.01
C SER A 61 -0.69 6.63 -0.40
N PHE A 62 -1.23 6.50 -1.62
CA PHE A 62 -1.65 5.20 -2.13
C PHE A 62 -0.47 4.21 -2.22
N ALA A 63 0.74 4.70 -2.51
CA ALA A 63 1.94 3.87 -2.55
C ALA A 63 2.27 3.29 -1.16
N ASP A 64 2.17 4.09 -0.10
CA ASP A 64 2.37 3.60 1.27
C ASP A 64 1.28 2.62 1.69
N GLY A 65 0.01 2.93 1.37
CA GLY A 65 -1.11 2.02 1.60
C GLY A 65 -0.97 0.69 0.87
N TYR A 66 -0.43 0.70 -0.36
CA TYR A 66 -0.15 -0.51 -1.13
C TYR A 66 0.95 -1.38 -0.49
N LEU A 67 2.04 -0.76 -0.05
CA LEU A 67 3.12 -1.48 0.61
C LEU A 67 2.69 -2.07 1.95
N ALA A 68 1.87 -1.32 2.70
CA ALA A 68 1.27 -1.82 3.92
C ALA A 68 0.34 -3.01 3.66
N ALA A 69 -0.60 -2.89 2.71
CA ALA A 69 -1.49 -3.99 2.32
C ALA A 69 -0.70 -5.23 1.86
N LEU A 70 0.42 -5.03 1.15
CA LEU A 70 1.29 -6.13 0.74
C LEU A 70 2.03 -6.76 1.93
N ALA A 71 2.50 -5.96 2.88
CA ALA A 71 3.13 -6.44 4.11
C ALA A 71 2.15 -7.24 4.98
N GLU A 72 0.87 -6.83 5.03
CA GLU A 72 -0.23 -7.57 5.66
C GLU A 72 -0.48 -8.89 4.93
N ALA A 73 -0.72 -8.86 3.61
CA ALA A 73 -1.07 -10.04 2.80
C ALA A 73 0.03 -11.11 2.78
N THR A 74 1.30 -10.70 2.89
CA THR A 74 2.44 -11.62 2.96
C THR A 74 2.77 -12.10 4.37
N GLY A 75 2.13 -11.54 5.40
CA GLY A 75 2.42 -11.82 6.82
C GLY A 75 3.80 -11.33 7.29
N VAL A 76 4.47 -10.49 6.50
CA VAL A 76 5.80 -9.94 6.85
C VAL A 76 5.66 -8.83 7.89
N GLY A 77 4.65 -7.96 7.74
CA GLY A 77 4.38 -6.85 8.66
C GLY A 77 5.46 -5.76 8.71
N ARG A 78 6.42 -5.76 7.78
CA ARG A 78 7.58 -4.83 7.76
C ARG A 78 7.83 -4.31 6.35
N VAL A 79 8.11 -3.01 6.23
CA VAL A 79 8.40 -2.34 4.96
C VAL A 79 9.72 -1.57 5.06
N LEU A 80 10.69 -1.86 4.19
CA LEU A 80 11.92 -1.08 4.10
C LEU A 80 11.65 0.18 3.27
N SER A 81 11.70 1.34 3.90
CA SER A 81 11.35 2.61 3.24
C SER A 81 11.99 3.83 3.91
N PHE A 82 12.36 4.80 3.07
CA PHE A 82 12.69 6.16 3.50
C PHE A 82 11.43 7.02 3.76
N ASP A 83 10.26 6.61 3.27
CA ASP A 83 9.02 7.36 3.45
C ASP A 83 8.45 7.15 4.85
N ARG A 84 8.45 8.22 5.64
CA ARG A 84 7.92 8.24 7.01
C ARG A 84 6.39 8.18 7.05
N GLY A 85 5.70 8.31 5.90
CA GLY A 85 4.26 8.12 5.81
C GLY A 85 3.79 6.75 6.32
N ILE A 86 4.63 5.72 6.20
CA ILE A 86 4.34 4.37 6.71
C ILE A 86 4.25 4.34 8.25
N ASP A 87 4.92 5.27 8.97
CA ASP A 87 4.86 5.33 10.42
C ASP A 87 3.44 5.64 10.96
N ALA A 88 2.53 6.11 10.09
CA ALA A 88 1.13 6.38 10.43
C ALA A 88 0.23 5.13 10.36
N ILE A 89 0.71 4.02 9.80
CA ILE A 89 -0.11 2.83 9.50
C ILE A 89 0.01 1.82 10.65
N ALA A 90 -1.09 1.52 11.31
CA ALA A 90 -1.10 0.58 12.42
C ALA A 90 -0.84 -0.86 11.95
N GLY A 91 0.02 -1.60 12.66
CA GLY A 91 0.32 -3.00 12.37
C GLY A 91 1.40 -3.24 11.31
N VAL A 92 2.01 -2.18 10.79
CA VAL A 92 3.16 -2.26 9.87
C VAL A 92 4.36 -1.53 10.46
N GLU A 93 5.52 -2.19 10.52
CA GLU A 93 6.79 -1.60 10.94
C GLU A 93 7.53 -1.02 9.73
N ARG A 94 7.86 0.27 9.77
CA ARG A 94 8.83 0.85 8.84
C ARG A 94 10.25 0.52 9.29
N VAL A 95 11.01 -0.13 8.41
CA VAL A 95 12.46 -0.31 8.57
C VAL A 95 13.13 0.83 7.80
N GLU A 96 13.90 1.65 8.49
CA GLU A 96 14.72 2.70 7.85
C GLU A 96 15.99 2.06 7.26
N PRO A 97 16.37 2.40 6.00
CA PRO A 97 17.61 1.92 5.39
C PRO A 97 18.89 2.43 6.04
#